data_AF-X1TT65-F1
#
_entry.id   AF-X1TT65-F1
#
_cell.length_a   1.000
_cell.length_b   1.000
_cell.length_c   1.000
_cell.angle_alpha   90.00
_cell.angle_beta   90.00
_cell.angle_gamma   90.00
#
_symmetry.space_group_name_H-M   'P 1'
#
loop_
_entity.id
_entity.type
_entity.pdbx_description
1 polymer ?
#
loop_
_entity_poly.entity_id
_entity_poly.type
_entity_poly.pdbx_seq_one_letter_code
_entity_poly.pdbx_strand_id
1 'polypeptide(L)'
;ITEEMEKLGAELIDGKWLYNGEPVELKFVIRIEDLRLEIGDYVSDLLEDIGFVVDRMYKTSAEASPLWLRGNPADGEWHFYTGAWVSTVISRDEGDNFDFFYTDRGLPFPLYMAYETAPAFYEVAGRLGRGDYASIEERAELFRQALEFSMVDSVRVFLVNRVGFAPRRAEIAVAADLAGGISGAFLWALTSRFEEEGVPVVGGTLKVAMPTLLPEPWNPLAGSNWIYDMTYIRATADWGKMWDPFTGLHWPQRIERA
;
A
#
# COMPACT_ATOMS: atom_id res chain seq x y z
N ILE A 1 0.65 20.43 17.41
CA ILE A 1 -0.38 21.03 16.54
C ILE A 1 -0.56 22.50 16.87
N THR A 2 -1.01 22.88 18.07
CA THR A 2 -1.18 24.30 18.47
C THR A 2 0.04 25.17 18.14
N GLU A 3 1.22 24.79 18.60
CA GLU A 3 2.45 25.53 18.33
C GLU A 3 2.73 25.70 16.82
N GLU A 4 2.50 24.68 16.01
CA GLU A 4 2.72 24.74 14.56
C GLU A 4 1.66 25.58 13.86
N MET A 5 0.39 25.49 14.27
CA MET A 5 -0.69 26.33 13.75
C MET A 5 -0.45 27.81 14.03
N GLU A 6 -0.01 28.15 15.25
CA GLU A 6 0.35 29.52 15.64
C GLU A 6 1.56 30.03 14.84
N LYS A 7 2.59 29.21 14.62
CA LYS A 7 3.74 29.54 13.75
C LYS A 7 3.30 29.82 12.31
N LEU A 8 2.29 29.12 11.82
CA LEU A 8 1.70 29.33 10.49
C LEU A 8 0.78 30.56 10.44
N GLY A 9 0.53 31.24 11.57
CA GLY A 9 -0.29 32.44 11.67
C GLY A 9 -1.78 32.15 11.84
N ALA A 10 -2.16 30.93 12.25
CA ALA A 10 -3.53 30.61 12.61
C ALA A 10 -3.78 30.85 14.10
N GLU A 11 -5.02 31.18 14.44
CA GLU A 11 -5.46 31.47 15.81
C GLU A 11 -6.60 30.53 16.20
N LEU A 12 -6.59 30.02 17.45
CA LEU A 12 -7.68 29.21 17.98
C LEU A 12 -8.73 30.13 18.63
N ILE A 13 -9.85 30.37 17.93
CA ILE A 13 -10.94 31.24 18.39
C ILE A 13 -12.21 30.40 18.51
N ASP A 14 -12.86 30.47 19.67
CA ASP A 14 -14.08 29.71 19.98
C ASP A 14 -13.97 28.20 19.71
N GLY A 15 -12.77 27.65 19.95
CA GLY A 15 -12.48 26.23 19.74
C GLY A 15 -12.25 25.84 18.28
N LYS A 16 -12.09 26.80 17.36
CA LYS A 16 -11.77 26.55 15.94
C LYS A 16 -10.50 27.24 15.52
N TRP A 17 -9.70 26.61 14.67
CA TRP A 17 -8.55 27.23 14.03
C TRP A 17 -9.02 28.15 12.91
N LEU A 18 -8.58 29.41 12.95
CA LEU A 18 -8.82 30.39 11.92
C LEU A 18 -7.50 30.85 11.32
N TYR A 19 -7.45 31.00 10.00
CA TYR A 19 -6.35 31.63 9.28
C TYR A 19 -6.90 32.76 8.42
N ASN A 20 -6.37 33.97 8.56
CA ASN A 20 -6.89 35.18 7.90
C ASN A 20 -8.41 35.41 8.13
N GLY A 21 -8.92 35.03 9.31
CA GLY A 21 -10.33 35.19 9.67
C GLY A 21 -11.27 34.09 9.17
N GLU A 22 -10.78 33.11 8.40
CA GLU A 22 -11.56 31.99 7.88
C GLU A 22 -11.20 30.69 8.62
N PRO A 23 -12.15 29.77 8.86
CA PRO A 23 -11.84 28.47 9.46
C PRO A 23 -10.85 27.65 8.62
N VAL A 24 -9.94 26.96 9.29
CA VAL A 24 -9.01 26.03 8.62
C VAL A 24 -9.77 24.73 8.28
N GLU A 25 -10.09 24.57 7.00
CA GLU A 25 -10.80 23.41 6.47
C GLU A 25 -9.83 22.31 5.97
N LEU A 26 -10.09 21.07 6.38
CA LEU A 26 -9.36 19.88 5.98
C LEU A 26 -10.24 18.97 5.12
N LYS A 27 -9.89 18.80 3.84
CA LYS A 27 -10.58 17.88 2.93
C LYS A 27 -10.06 16.46 3.09
N PHE A 28 -10.89 15.56 3.58
CA PHE A 28 -10.51 14.18 3.89
C PHE A 28 -11.24 13.20 2.97
N VAL A 29 -10.51 12.59 2.04
CA VAL A 29 -11.03 11.48 1.22
C VAL A 29 -11.09 10.20 2.05
N ILE A 30 -12.30 9.80 2.40
CA ILE A 30 -12.57 8.61 3.22
C ILE A 30 -13.08 7.48 2.32
N ARG A 31 -12.37 6.37 2.33
CA ARG A 31 -12.75 5.16 1.60
C ARG A 31 -13.92 4.49 2.30
N ILE A 32 -15.02 4.30 1.59
CA ILE A 32 -16.24 3.69 2.16
C ILE A 32 -16.17 2.16 2.24
N GLU A 33 -15.20 1.54 1.57
CA GLU A 33 -15.00 0.11 1.67
C GLU A 33 -14.13 -0.23 2.88
N ASP A 34 -14.49 -1.29 3.59
CA ASP A 34 -13.77 -1.87 4.73
C ASP A 34 -13.52 -0.91 5.91
N LEU A 35 -12.56 -1.24 6.79
CA LEU A 35 -12.28 -0.51 8.03
C LEU A 35 -11.82 0.94 7.81
N ARG A 36 -11.52 1.32 6.57
CA ARG A 36 -11.11 2.69 6.24
C ARG A 36 -12.23 3.70 6.47
N LEU A 37 -13.49 3.27 6.39
CA LEU A 37 -14.62 4.14 6.73
C LEU A 37 -14.55 4.52 8.21
N GLU A 38 -14.51 3.53 9.09
CA GLU A 38 -14.47 3.77 10.53
C GLU A 38 -13.18 4.50 10.97
N ILE A 39 -12.05 4.19 10.34
CA ILE A 39 -10.79 4.91 10.59
C ILE A 39 -10.90 6.38 10.15
N GLY A 40 -11.46 6.64 8.97
CA GLY A 40 -11.63 7.98 8.44
C GLY A 40 -12.56 8.83 9.30
N ASP A 41 -13.68 8.26 9.73
CA ASP A 41 -14.62 8.93 10.65
C ASP A 41 -13.95 9.22 12.00
N TYR A 42 -13.27 8.24 12.59
CA TYR A 42 -12.58 8.42 13.86
C TYR A 42 -11.48 9.49 13.81
N VAL A 43 -10.65 9.50 12.77
CA VAL A 43 -9.61 10.52 12.62
C VAL A 43 -10.23 11.90 12.36
N SER A 44 -11.34 11.97 11.63
CA SER A 44 -12.07 13.22 11.40
C SER A 44 -12.62 13.78 12.72
N ASP A 45 -13.23 12.93 13.56
CA ASP A 45 -13.69 13.34 14.90
C ASP A 45 -12.53 13.91 15.74
N LEU A 46 -11.36 13.24 15.75
CA LEU A 46 -10.18 13.72 16.45
C LEU A 46 -9.66 15.08 15.94
N LEU A 47 -9.74 15.33 14.64
CA LEU A 47 -9.32 16.60 14.04
C LEU A 47 -10.32 17.72 14.37
N GLU A 48 -11.61 17.42 14.35
CA GLU A 48 -12.67 18.36 14.73
C GLU A 48 -12.59 18.73 16.22
N ASP A 49 -12.32 17.76 17.10
CA ASP A 49 -12.15 17.95 18.55
C ASP A 49 -10.99 18.91 18.90
N ILE A 50 -9.98 19.00 18.04
CA ILE A 50 -8.84 19.92 18.21
C ILE A 50 -8.98 21.21 17.41
N GLY A 51 -10.15 21.44 16.81
CA GLY A 51 -10.58 22.73 16.25
C GLY A 51 -10.49 22.89 14.74
N PHE A 52 -10.20 21.83 13.97
CA PHE A 52 -10.30 21.91 12.51
C PHE A 52 -11.76 21.77 12.05
N VAL A 53 -12.07 22.29 10.86
CA VAL A 53 -13.27 21.90 10.12
C VAL A 53 -12.87 20.79 9.15
N VAL A 54 -13.57 19.66 9.14
CA VAL A 54 -13.24 18.56 8.22
C VAL A 54 -14.35 18.42 7.18
N ASP A 55 -13.99 18.54 5.90
CA ASP A 55 -14.83 18.12 4.78
C ASP A 55 -14.62 16.62 4.54
N ARG A 56 -15.54 15.80 5.05
CA ARG A 56 -15.51 14.33 4.93
C ARG A 56 -16.01 13.91 3.56
N MET A 57 -15.09 13.63 2.65
CA MET A 57 -15.37 13.21 1.28
C MET A 57 -15.42 11.68 1.18
N TYR A 58 -16.61 11.10 1.40
CA TYR A 58 -16.82 9.65 1.25
C TYR A 58 -16.76 9.22 -0.22
N LYS A 59 -15.85 8.28 -0.55
CA LYS A 59 -15.57 7.83 -1.92
C LYS A 59 -15.32 6.32 -1.99
N THR A 60 -15.75 5.71 -3.09
CA THR A 60 -15.26 4.39 -3.51
C THR A 60 -13.82 4.46 -4.02
N SER A 61 -13.18 3.31 -4.24
CA SER A 61 -11.84 3.25 -4.88
C SER A 61 -11.76 4.00 -6.20
N ALA A 62 -12.79 3.81 -7.04
CA ALA A 62 -12.81 4.36 -8.39
C ALA A 62 -12.98 5.88 -8.37
N GLU A 63 -13.73 6.42 -7.41
CA GLU A 63 -13.92 7.85 -7.26
C GLU A 63 -12.75 8.53 -6.55
N ALA A 64 -12.06 7.84 -5.65
CA ALA A 64 -10.92 8.37 -4.92
C ALA A 64 -9.64 8.44 -5.78
N SER A 65 -9.39 7.44 -6.63
CA SER A 65 -8.15 7.35 -7.42
C SER A 65 -7.85 8.57 -8.31
N PRO A 66 -8.84 9.18 -8.99
CA PRO A 66 -8.65 10.44 -9.73
C PRO A 66 -8.20 11.62 -8.87
N LEU A 67 -8.49 11.61 -7.56
CA LEU A 67 -8.12 12.69 -6.64
C LEU A 67 -6.73 12.45 -6.05
N TRP A 68 -6.56 11.37 -5.27
CA TRP A 68 -5.35 11.20 -4.45
C TRP A 68 -4.14 10.68 -5.23
N LEU A 69 -4.37 9.87 -6.26
CA LEU A 69 -3.29 9.19 -6.98
C LEU A 69 -2.98 9.85 -8.32
N ARG A 70 -4.02 10.15 -9.10
CA ARG A 70 -3.89 10.66 -10.48
C ARG A 70 -4.10 12.17 -10.61
N GLY A 71 -4.65 12.81 -9.58
CA GLY A 71 -4.86 14.26 -9.53
C GLY A 71 -3.56 15.00 -9.24
N ASN A 72 -3.52 16.29 -9.56
CA ASN A 72 -2.38 17.13 -9.21
C ASN A 72 -2.46 17.53 -7.73
N PRO A 73 -1.52 17.11 -6.86
CA PRO A 73 -1.59 17.44 -5.44
C PRO A 73 -1.54 18.95 -5.16
N ALA A 74 -0.97 19.74 -6.08
CA ALA A 74 -0.91 21.20 -5.94
C ALA A 74 -2.28 21.89 -6.08
N ASP A 75 -3.31 21.18 -6.55
CA ASP A 75 -4.66 21.76 -6.71
C ASP A 75 -5.41 21.87 -5.35
N GLY A 76 -4.92 21.23 -4.29
CA GLY A 76 -5.52 21.33 -2.95
C GLY A 76 -6.95 20.76 -2.86
N GLU A 77 -7.26 19.77 -3.70
CA GLU A 77 -8.58 19.12 -3.72
C GLU A 77 -8.79 18.14 -2.57
N TRP A 78 -7.70 17.75 -1.89
CA TRP A 78 -7.72 16.88 -0.71
C TRP A 78 -6.46 17.11 0.14
N HIS A 79 -6.53 16.78 1.42
CA HIS A 79 -5.41 16.87 2.37
C HIS A 79 -5.11 15.53 3.04
N PHE A 80 -6.15 14.72 3.30
CA PHE A 80 -6.02 13.40 3.91
C PHE A 80 -6.70 12.33 3.06
N TYR A 81 -6.15 11.12 3.10
CA TYR A 81 -6.73 9.96 2.42
C TYR A 81 -6.55 8.69 3.25
N THR A 82 -7.63 7.93 3.46
CA THR A 82 -7.54 6.61 4.08
C THR A 82 -7.05 5.57 3.06
N GLY A 83 -5.75 5.31 3.07
CA GLY A 83 -5.10 4.34 2.17
C GLY A 83 -4.98 2.93 2.75
N ALA A 84 -4.71 1.95 1.88
CA ALA A 84 -4.32 0.60 2.27
C ALA A 84 -3.33 0.03 1.24
N TRP A 85 -2.39 -0.77 1.75
CA TRP A 85 -1.45 -1.56 0.96
C TRP A 85 -1.54 -3.02 1.39
N VAL A 86 -1.20 -3.91 0.47
CA VAL A 86 -1.28 -5.35 0.69
C VAL A 86 0.10 -5.96 0.45
N SER A 87 0.58 -6.75 1.40
CA SER A 87 1.75 -7.59 1.19
C SER A 87 1.45 -8.57 0.06
N THR A 88 2.34 -8.66 -0.92
CA THR A 88 2.08 -9.50 -2.11
C THR A 88 2.81 -10.84 -2.06
N VAL A 89 3.81 -10.95 -1.18
CA VAL A 89 4.64 -12.13 -0.86
C VAL A 89 5.16 -11.98 0.58
N ILE A 90 5.73 -13.04 1.15
CA ILE A 90 6.56 -12.92 2.36
C ILE A 90 7.84 -12.17 1.99
N SER A 91 7.93 -10.89 2.39
CA SER A 91 9.16 -10.13 2.18
C SER A 91 10.25 -10.52 3.18
N ARG A 92 11.49 -10.53 2.70
CA ARG A 92 12.70 -10.79 3.51
C ARG A 92 13.45 -9.52 3.86
N ASP A 93 13.13 -8.42 3.20
CA ASP A 93 13.68 -7.09 3.43
C ASP A 93 12.57 -6.05 3.19
N GLU A 94 12.53 -5.01 4.01
CA GLU A 94 11.57 -3.92 3.94
C GLU A 94 12.29 -2.57 3.75
N GLY A 95 13.58 -2.58 3.45
CA GLY A 95 14.40 -1.38 3.35
C GLY A 95 14.04 -0.51 2.15
N ASP A 96 13.55 -1.13 1.08
CA ASP A 96 13.05 -0.47 -0.11
C ASP A 96 11.78 0.35 0.15
N ASN A 97 11.01 0.05 1.20
CA ASN A 97 9.81 0.81 1.54
C ASN A 97 10.09 2.29 1.79
N PHE A 98 11.25 2.64 2.36
CA PHE A 98 11.59 4.06 2.57
C PHE A 98 11.74 4.78 1.24
N ASP A 99 12.40 4.14 0.29
CA ASP A 99 12.58 4.68 -1.06
C ASP A 99 11.24 4.75 -1.80
N PHE A 100 10.48 3.67 -1.72
CA PHE A 100 9.20 3.52 -2.41
C PHE A 100 8.17 4.50 -1.89
N PHE A 101 7.94 4.58 -0.59
CA PHE A 101 6.88 5.40 -0.04
C PHE A 101 7.28 6.88 0.02
N TYR A 102 8.47 7.22 0.49
CA TYR A 102 8.76 8.60 0.91
C TYR A 102 9.48 9.43 -0.14
N THR A 103 9.68 8.92 -1.36
CA THR A 103 10.44 9.61 -2.40
C THR A 103 9.74 9.61 -3.75
N ASP A 104 10.22 10.49 -4.63
CA ASP A 104 9.79 10.60 -6.03
C ASP A 104 10.16 9.37 -6.89
N ARG A 105 10.98 8.45 -6.37
CA ARG A 105 11.40 7.22 -7.08
C ARG A 105 10.39 6.07 -6.96
N GLY A 106 9.39 6.19 -6.09
CA GLY A 106 8.47 5.08 -5.78
C GLY A 106 7.55 4.68 -6.92
N LEU A 107 6.62 5.56 -7.28
CA LEU A 107 5.66 5.34 -8.37
C LEU A 107 5.60 6.54 -9.31
N PRO A 108 5.35 6.31 -10.61
CA PRO A 108 5.24 7.38 -11.61
C PRO A 108 3.87 8.08 -11.56
N PHE A 109 3.38 8.39 -10.36
CA PHE A 109 2.10 9.06 -10.14
C PHE A 109 2.32 10.48 -9.60
N PRO A 110 1.47 11.47 -9.97
CA PRO A 110 1.63 12.87 -9.55
C PRO A 110 1.91 13.07 -8.07
N LEU A 111 1.21 12.35 -7.18
CA LEU A 111 1.46 12.42 -5.74
C LEU A 111 2.91 12.09 -5.36
N TYR A 112 3.45 10.99 -5.90
CA TYR A 112 4.81 10.55 -5.59
C TYR A 112 5.84 11.50 -6.19
N MET A 113 5.62 11.92 -7.44
CA MET A 113 6.50 12.87 -8.12
C MET A 113 6.55 14.26 -7.46
N ALA A 114 5.58 14.58 -6.60
CA ALA A 114 5.53 15.83 -5.84
C ALA A 114 6.22 15.75 -4.46
N TYR A 115 6.76 14.59 -4.07
CA TYR A 115 7.44 14.47 -2.78
C TYR A 115 8.77 15.24 -2.76
N GLU A 116 8.92 16.10 -1.78
CA GLU A 116 10.14 16.85 -1.49
C GLU A 116 10.86 16.26 -0.28
N THR A 117 11.55 15.14 -0.49
CA THR A 117 12.27 14.46 0.60
C THR A 117 13.55 15.20 0.97
N ALA A 118 13.81 15.39 2.27
CA ALA A 118 15.06 15.99 2.73
C ALA A 118 16.31 15.24 2.19
N PRO A 119 17.38 15.92 1.75
CA PRO A 119 18.51 15.27 1.07
C PRO A 119 19.17 14.12 1.84
N ALA A 120 19.29 14.26 3.16
CA ALA A 120 19.85 13.20 4.00
C ALA A 120 18.96 11.93 4.02
N PHE A 121 17.63 12.12 4.07
CA PHE A 121 16.70 11.00 4.03
C PHE A 121 16.64 10.38 2.63
N TYR A 122 16.62 11.19 1.58
CA TYR A 122 16.63 10.75 0.18
C TYR A 122 17.81 9.82 -0.13
N GLU A 123 18.99 10.14 0.41
CA GLU A 123 20.19 9.30 0.27
C GLU A 123 20.06 7.99 1.05
N VAL A 124 19.69 8.05 2.34
CA VAL A 124 19.52 6.84 3.18
C VAL A 124 18.47 5.89 2.58
N ALA A 125 17.32 6.42 2.17
CA ALA A 125 16.26 5.66 1.53
C ALA A 125 16.75 5.00 0.24
N GLY A 126 17.46 5.75 -0.61
CA GLY A 126 18.01 5.22 -1.86
C GLY A 126 19.07 4.13 -1.63
N ARG A 127 19.92 4.26 -0.60
CA ARG A 127 20.89 3.23 -0.23
C ARG A 127 20.20 1.95 0.23
N LEU A 128 19.18 2.05 1.09
CA LEU A 128 18.39 0.90 1.50
C LEU A 128 17.68 0.24 0.32
N GLY A 129 17.03 1.02 -0.55
CA GLY A 129 16.32 0.49 -1.72
C GLY A 129 17.21 -0.21 -2.74
N ARG A 130 18.48 0.20 -2.87
CA ARG A 130 19.46 -0.47 -3.75
C ARG A 130 20.24 -1.60 -3.07
N GLY A 131 20.07 -1.80 -1.76
CA GLY A 131 20.92 -2.71 -0.99
C GLY A 131 22.37 -2.25 -0.89
N ASP A 132 22.62 -0.94 -0.95
CA ASP A 132 23.96 -0.33 -1.01
C ASP A 132 24.58 -0.15 0.39
N TYR A 133 24.95 -1.28 0.99
CA TYR A 133 25.63 -1.38 2.28
C TYR A 133 26.55 -2.62 2.30
N ALA A 134 27.65 -2.52 3.03
CA ALA A 134 28.68 -3.55 3.10
C ALA A 134 28.44 -4.60 4.20
N SER A 135 27.59 -4.28 5.18
CA SER A 135 27.31 -5.19 6.30
C SER A 135 25.91 -5.04 6.88
N ILE A 136 25.50 -6.01 7.70
CA ILE A 136 24.22 -5.99 8.40
C ILE A 136 24.20 -4.89 9.47
N GLU A 137 25.34 -4.57 10.07
CA GLU A 137 25.48 -3.47 11.03
C GLU A 137 25.27 -2.12 10.35
N GLU A 138 25.86 -1.92 9.16
CA GLU A 138 25.61 -0.71 8.36
C GLU A 138 24.14 -0.63 7.93
N ARG A 139 23.55 -1.74 7.48
CA ARG A 139 22.11 -1.81 7.18
C ARG A 139 21.26 -1.41 8.39
N ALA A 140 21.57 -1.92 9.58
CA ALA A 140 20.82 -1.62 10.79
C ALA A 140 20.87 -0.13 11.15
N GLU A 141 22.04 0.50 10.97
CA GLU A 141 22.21 1.93 11.20
C GLU A 141 21.46 2.78 10.18
N LEU A 142 21.47 2.40 8.90
CA LEU A 142 20.65 3.05 7.87
C LEU A 142 19.16 2.94 8.18
N PHE A 143 18.68 1.77 8.64
CA PHE A 143 17.30 1.60 9.09
C PHE A 143 16.94 2.52 10.26
N ARG A 144 17.83 2.66 11.25
CA ARG A 144 17.61 3.54 12.40
C ARG A 144 17.42 4.99 11.95
N GLN A 145 18.26 5.47 11.04
CA GLN A 145 18.15 6.81 10.45
C GLN A 145 16.87 6.96 9.62
N ALA A 146 16.55 5.98 8.77
CA ALA A 146 15.37 6.01 7.92
C ALA A 146 14.06 6.04 8.72
N LEU A 147 13.99 5.28 9.82
CA LEU A 147 12.84 5.31 10.72
C LEU A 147 12.64 6.70 11.32
N GLU A 148 13.70 7.32 11.84
CA GLU A 148 13.62 8.68 12.39
C GLU A 148 13.20 9.69 11.32
N PHE A 149 13.86 9.69 10.15
CA PHE A 149 13.53 10.61 9.07
C PHE A 149 12.11 10.42 8.51
N SER A 150 11.63 9.18 8.39
CA SER A 150 10.27 8.90 7.92
C SER A 150 9.20 9.46 8.85
N MET A 151 9.50 9.59 10.15
CA MET A 151 8.61 10.21 11.12
C MET A 151 8.65 11.73 11.09
N VAL A 152 9.78 12.33 10.69
CA VAL A 152 9.91 13.77 10.48
C VAL A 152 9.18 14.21 9.21
N ASP A 153 9.38 13.48 8.11
CA ASP A 153 8.73 13.76 6.83
C ASP A 153 7.22 13.45 6.87
N SER A 154 6.86 12.33 7.50
CA SER A 154 5.49 11.96 7.91
C SER A 154 4.39 12.08 6.84
N VAL A 155 4.73 11.99 5.55
CA VAL A 155 3.73 12.00 4.45
C VAL A 155 2.75 10.83 4.51
N ARG A 156 3.01 9.83 5.36
CA ARG A 156 2.11 8.71 5.67
C ARG A 156 2.22 8.32 7.14
N VAL A 157 1.07 7.93 7.69
CA VAL A 157 0.96 7.33 9.03
C VAL A 157 0.43 5.90 8.89
N PHE A 158 1.28 4.92 9.16
CA PHE A 158 0.89 3.51 9.16
C PHE A 158 0.19 3.17 10.49
N LEU A 159 -1.06 2.72 10.41
CA LEU A 159 -1.92 2.54 11.60
C LEU A 159 -2.02 1.09 12.06
N VAL A 160 -2.24 0.15 11.13
CA VAL A 160 -2.58 -1.22 11.48
C VAL A 160 -2.03 -2.19 10.43
N ASN A 161 -1.48 -3.30 10.91
CA ASN A 161 -1.23 -4.49 10.11
C ASN A 161 -2.25 -5.56 10.51
N ARG A 162 -2.82 -6.28 9.53
CA ARG A 162 -3.90 -7.22 9.75
C ARG A 162 -3.59 -8.57 9.14
N VAL A 163 -3.98 -9.63 9.86
CA VAL A 163 -4.10 -10.96 9.30
C VAL A 163 -5.51 -11.09 8.69
N GLY A 164 -5.57 -11.40 7.39
CA GLY A 164 -6.81 -11.67 6.67
C GLY A 164 -7.05 -13.16 6.47
N PHE A 165 -8.20 -13.50 5.87
CA PHE A 165 -8.49 -14.84 5.38
C PHE A 165 -9.09 -14.77 3.99
N ALA A 166 -8.85 -15.79 3.17
CA ALA A 166 -9.49 -15.94 1.86
C ALA A 166 -10.48 -17.11 1.92
N PRO A 167 -11.80 -16.86 1.84
CA PRO A 167 -12.77 -17.94 1.85
C PRO A 167 -12.67 -18.76 0.55
N ARG A 168 -12.70 -20.08 0.69
CA ARG A 168 -12.77 -21.03 -0.44
C ARG A 168 -13.80 -22.11 -0.16
N ARG A 169 -14.30 -22.75 -1.22
CA ARG A 169 -15.14 -23.96 -1.06
C ARG A 169 -14.28 -25.10 -0.54
N ALA A 170 -14.89 -25.99 0.25
CA ALA A 170 -14.16 -27.05 0.95
C ALA A 170 -13.49 -28.02 -0.03
N GLU A 171 -14.18 -28.31 -1.14
CA GLU A 171 -13.76 -29.18 -2.24
C GLU A 171 -12.65 -28.60 -3.13
N ILE A 172 -12.16 -27.37 -2.86
CA ILE A 172 -11.09 -26.75 -3.67
C ILE A 172 -9.79 -26.74 -2.89
N ALA A 173 -8.76 -27.44 -3.36
CA ALA A 173 -7.41 -27.28 -2.85
C ALA A 173 -6.66 -26.22 -3.68
N VAL A 174 -5.92 -25.33 -3.01
CA VAL A 174 -5.13 -24.25 -3.63
C VAL A 174 -4.01 -23.83 -2.68
N ALA A 175 -2.81 -23.54 -3.22
CA ALA A 175 -1.72 -22.96 -2.44
C ALA A 175 -1.97 -21.47 -2.16
N ALA A 176 -1.61 -21.04 -0.96
CA ALA A 176 -1.68 -19.65 -0.52
C ALA A 176 -0.35 -19.26 0.13
N ASP A 177 0.06 -18.01 -0.09
CA ASP A 177 1.21 -17.40 0.56
C ASP A 177 0.79 -16.89 1.95
N LEU A 178 1.63 -17.06 2.97
CA LEU A 178 1.27 -16.66 4.34
C LEU A 178 1.05 -15.15 4.50
N ALA A 179 1.69 -14.32 3.66
CA ALA A 179 1.53 -12.88 3.68
C ALA A 179 0.59 -12.41 2.55
N GLY A 180 0.77 -12.90 1.33
CA GLY A 180 0.02 -12.49 0.14
C GLY A 180 -1.29 -13.23 -0.10
N GLY A 181 -1.60 -14.26 0.69
CA GLY A 181 -2.79 -15.09 0.50
C GLY A 181 -2.80 -15.82 -0.85
N ILE A 182 -4.00 -16.13 -1.34
CA ILE A 182 -4.17 -16.83 -2.63
C ILE A 182 -3.73 -15.93 -3.80
N SER A 183 -4.10 -14.64 -3.77
CA SER A 183 -3.77 -13.67 -4.82
C SER A 183 -2.27 -13.36 -4.93
N GLY A 184 -1.55 -13.42 -3.80
CA GLY A 184 -0.10 -13.27 -3.73
C GLY A 184 0.66 -14.50 -4.21
N ALA A 185 0.11 -15.70 -3.96
CA ALA A 185 0.79 -16.94 -4.23
C ALA A 185 1.03 -17.18 -5.73
N PHE A 186 2.29 -17.21 -6.16
CA PHE A 186 2.64 -17.52 -7.56
C PHE A 186 2.20 -18.94 -7.97
N LEU A 187 2.01 -19.82 -7.00
CA LEU A 187 1.60 -21.21 -7.18
C LEU A 187 0.08 -21.41 -7.30
N TRP A 188 -0.74 -20.38 -7.08
CA TRP A 188 -2.18 -20.55 -6.91
C TRP A 188 -2.82 -21.26 -8.11
N ALA A 189 -2.49 -20.83 -9.34
CA ALA A 189 -3.06 -21.40 -10.56
C ALA A 189 -2.55 -22.82 -10.84
N LEU A 190 -1.31 -23.13 -10.48
CA LEU A 190 -0.68 -24.44 -10.70
C LEU A 190 -1.17 -25.50 -9.71
N THR A 191 -1.69 -25.08 -8.57
CA THR A 191 -2.09 -25.98 -7.46
C THR A 191 -3.61 -26.06 -7.28
N SER A 192 -4.36 -25.14 -7.90
CA SER A 192 -5.82 -25.11 -7.89
C SER A 192 -6.41 -26.39 -8.47
N ARG A 193 -7.19 -27.12 -7.67
CA ARG A 193 -7.87 -28.35 -8.10
C ARG A 193 -9.13 -28.60 -7.28
N PHE A 194 -10.06 -29.37 -7.86
CA PHE A 194 -11.14 -29.98 -7.10
C PHE A 194 -10.63 -31.24 -6.40
N GLU A 195 -11.14 -31.50 -5.20
CA GLU A 195 -10.90 -32.71 -4.43
C GLU A 195 -12.22 -33.33 -3.98
N GLU A 196 -12.33 -34.64 -4.12
CA GLU A 196 -13.41 -35.46 -3.58
C GLU A 196 -12.78 -36.47 -2.62
N GLU A 197 -13.18 -36.46 -1.36
CA GLU A 197 -12.62 -37.31 -0.29
C GLU A 197 -11.07 -37.25 -0.20
N GLY A 198 -10.49 -36.09 -0.53
CA GLY A 198 -9.03 -35.87 -0.53
C GLY A 198 -8.30 -36.35 -1.79
N VAL A 199 -9.04 -36.80 -2.81
CA VAL A 199 -8.48 -37.25 -4.09
C VAL A 199 -8.67 -36.16 -5.15
N PRO A 200 -7.62 -35.76 -5.89
CA PRO A 200 -7.72 -34.81 -6.99
C PRO A 200 -8.69 -35.27 -8.08
N VAL A 201 -9.62 -34.39 -8.47
CA VAL A 201 -10.54 -34.59 -9.59
C VAL A 201 -10.01 -33.88 -10.83
N VAL A 202 -9.92 -34.60 -11.95
CA VAL A 202 -9.46 -34.04 -13.22
C VAL A 202 -10.61 -33.34 -13.95
N GLY A 203 -10.33 -32.13 -14.45
CA GLY A 203 -11.28 -31.32 -15.20
C GLY A 203 -12.12 -30.37 -14.34
N GLY A 204 -13.15 -29.78 -14.95
CA GLY A 204 -14.03 -28.81 -14.31
C GLY A 204 -13.68 -27.35 -14.63
N THR A 205 -14.44 -26.43 -14.04
CA THR A 205 -14.24 -24.98 -14.20
C THR A 205 -14.32 -24.32 -12.83
N LEU A 206 -13.19 -23.84 -12.35
CA LEU A 206 -13.12 -23.07 -11.11
C LEU A 206 -13.59 -21.63 -11.36
N LYS A 207 -14.64 -21.20 -10.65
CA LYS A 207 -15.06 -19.80 -10.62
C LYS A 207 -14.43 -19.10 -9.43
N VAL A 208 -13.67 -18.05 -9.69
CA VAL A 208 -13.00 -17.23 -8.67
C VAL A 208 -13.74 -15.89 -8.56
N ALA A 209 -14.11 -15.52 -7.34
CA ALA A 209 -14.64 -14.18 -7.06
C ALA A 209 -13.49 -13.27 -6.65
N MET A 210 -13.50 -12.03 -7.15
CA MET A 210 -12.56 -10.99 -6.75
C MET A 210 -13.28 -9.68 -6.43
N PRO A 211 -12.76 -8.86 -5.50
CA PRO A 211 -13.33 -7.56 -5.18
C PRO A 211 -13.37 -6.57 -6.35
N THR A 212 -12.37 -6.63 -7.23
CA THR A 212 -12.25 -5.78 -8.43
C THR A 212 -11.50 -6.55 -9.51
N LEU A 213 -11.70 -6.15 -10.77
CA LEU A 213 -11.15 -6.82 -11.96
C LEU A 213 -10.53 -5.77 -12.89
N LEU A 214 -9.21 -5.85 -13.12
CA LEU A 214 -8.49 -5.03 -14.10
C LEU A 214 -8.68 -3.51 -13.92
N PRO A 215 -8.57 -2.93 -12.69
CA PRO A 215 -8.59 -1.48 -12.50
C PRO A 215 -7.44 -0.75 -13.21
N GLU A 216 -6.36 -1.44 -13.56
CA GLU A 216 -5.22 -0.89 -14.28
C GLU A 216 -4.87 -1.64 -15.57
N PRO A 217 -4.15 -1.01 -16.51
CA PRO A 217 -3.76 -1.65 -17.75
C PRO A 217 -2.88 -2.88 -17.54
N TRP A 218 -3.24 -3.97 -18.22
CA TRP A 218 -2.38 -5.15 -18.35
C TRP A 218 -1.33 -4.90 -19.44
N ASN A 219 -0.21 -4.26 -19.07
CA ASN A 219 0.87 -3.87 -20.00
C ASN A 219 2.25 -4.24 -19.40
N PRO A 220 3.21 -4.79 -20.16
CA PRO A 220 4.58 -4.98 -19.68
C PRO A 220 5.30 -3.67 -19.31
N LEU A 221 4.89 -2.53 -19.86
CA LEU A 221 5.47 -1.22 -19.55
C LEU A 221 4.51 -0.41 -18.68
N ALA A 222 4.91 -0.09 -17.44
CA ALA A 222 4.09 0.65 -16.49
C ALA A 222 2.65 0.07 -16.34
N GLY A 223 2.53 -1.26 -16.39
CA GLY A 223 1.28 -1.96 -16.15
C GLY A 223 0.93 -2.06 -14.68
N SER A 224 -0.09 -2.85 -14.40
CA SER A 224 -0.63 -2.92 -13.04
C SER A 224 0.33 -3.54 -12.02
N ASN A 225 0.38 -2.93 -10.83
CA ASN A 225 0.91 -3.55 -9.61
C ASN A 225 -0.19 -3.93 -8.61
N TRP A 226 -1.46 -3.71 -8.94
CA TRP A 226 -2.59 -4.09 -8.09
C TRP A 226 -2.64 -5.59 -7.89
N ILE A 227 -2.85 -6.02 -6.64
CA ILE A 227 -2.84 -7.44 -6.29
C ILE A 227 -3.86 -8.26 -7.08
N TYR A 228 -5.01 -7.67 -7.40
CA TYR A 228 -6.09 -8.34 -8.13
C TYR A 228 -5.71 -8.57 -9.60
N ASP A 229 -5.00 -7.62 -10.21
CA ASP A 229 -4.51 -7.75 -11.60
C ASP A 229 -3.35 -8.72 -11.65
N MET A 230 -2.44 -8.59 -10.69
CA MET A 230 -1.33 -9.51 -10.50
C MET A 230 -1.79 -10.96 -10.26
N THR A 231 -2.99 -11.18 -9.69
CA THR A 231 -3.53 -12.54 -9.52
C THR A 231 -3.67 -13.26 -10.86
N TYR A 232 -4.22 -12.59 -11.88
CA TYR A 232 -4.37 -13.15 -13.23
C TYR A 232 -3.04 -13.19 -13.98
N ILE A 233 -2.25 -12.12 -13.90
CA ILE A 233 -0.94 -12.05 -14.55
C ILE A 233 -0.07 -13.23 -14.09
N ARG A 234 -0.01 -13.50 -12.78
CA ARG A 234 0.74 -14.62 -12.22
C ARG A 234 0.23 -15.97 -12.70
N ALA A 235 -1.08 -16.12 -12.92
CA ALA A 235 -1.70 -17.36 -13.38
C ALA A 235 -1.41 -17.67 -14.85
N THR A 236 -1.21 -16.64 -15.67
CA THR A 236 -1.02 -16.78 -17.12
C THR A 236 0.42 -16.53 -17.57
N ALA A 237 1.32 -16.14 -16.65
CA ALA A 237 2.73 -15.94 -16.92
C ALA A 237 3.56 -17.19 -16.56
N ASP A 238 4.68 -17.39 -17.25
CA ASP A 238 5.70 -18.38 -16.89
C ASP A 238 6.88 -17.65 -16.21
N TRP A 239 7.18 -18.02 -14.97
CA TRP A 239 8.19 -17.35 -14.16
C TRP A 239 9.47 -18.20 -14.10
N GLY A 240 10.63 -17.56 -14.16
CA GLY A 240 11.90 -18.28 -13.98
C GLY A 240 12.05 -18.87 -12.57
N LYS A 241 11.55 -18.13 -11.57
CA LYS A 241 11.58 -18.46 -10.14
C LYS A 241 10.19 -18.27 -9.55
N MET A 242 9.87 -19.05 -8.52
CA MET A 242 8.67 -18.88 -7.70
C MET A 242 9.06 -18.49 -6.28
N TRP A 243 8.19 -17.74 -5.62
CA TRP A 243 8.32 -17.46 -4.20
C TRP A 243 7.80 -18.63 -3.38
N ASP A 244 8.56 -19.01 -2.35
CA ASP A 244 8.13 -19.96 -1.35
C ASP A 244 7.01 -19.33 -0.51
N PRO A 245 5.80 -19.92 -0.50
CA PRO A 245 4.65 -19.34 0.20
C PRO A 245 4.76 -19.36 1.73
N PHE A 246 5.78 -20.03 2.31
CA PHE A 246 6.01 -20.14 3.75
C PHE A 246 7.28 -19.42 4.22
N THR A 247 8.27 -19.26 3.35
CA THR A 247 9.57 -18.66 3.73
C THR A 247 9.91 -17.36 3.01
N GLY A 248 9.28 -17.06 1.87
CA GLY A 248 9.65 -15.92 1.02
C GLY A 248 10.98 -16.09 0.28
N LEU A 249 11.59 -17.28 0.30
CA LEU A 249 12.77 -17.59 -0.53
C LEU A 249 12.37 -17.98 -1.95
N HIS A 250 13.32 -17.98 -2.88
CA HIS A 250 13.06 -18.36 -4.26
C HIS A 250 13.32 -19.83 -4.54
N TRP A 251 12.39 -20.47 -5.24
CA TRP A 251 12.55 -21.78 -5.86
C TRP A 251 12.74 -21.65 -7.37
N PRO A 252 13.63 -22.43 -8.00
CA PRO A 252 13.68 -22.50 -9.45
C PRO A 252 12.39 -23.15 -9.99
N GLN A 253 11.80 -22.54 -11.03
CA GLN A 253 10.68 -23.13 -11.77
C GLN A 253 11.11 -23.57 -13.16
N ARG A 254 11.76 -22.66 -13.91
CA ARG A 254 12.28 -22.91 -15.27
C ARG A 254 13.80 -22.74 -15.37
N ILE A 255 14.44 -22.25 -14.32
CA ILE A 255 15.88 -22.02 -14.30
C ILE A 255 16.59 -23.30 -13.89
N GLU A 256 17.37 -23.89 -14.79
CA GLU A 256 18.20 -25.08 -14.50
C GLU A 256 19.51 -24.73 -13.79
N ARG A 257 20.08 -23.53 -14.05
CA ARG A 257 21.29 -23.01 -13.41
C ARG A 257 21.32 -21.48 -13.45
N ALA A 258 21.93 -20.88 -12.44
CA ALA A 258 22.19 -19.44 -12.33
C ALA A 258 23.48 -19.04 -13.04
#